data_AF-A0A091FDK4-F1
#
_entry.id   AF-A0A091FDK4-F1
#
_cell.length_a   1.000
_cell.length_b   1.000
_cell.length_c   1.000
_cell.angle_alpha   90.00
_cell.angle_beta   90.00
_cell.angle_gamma   90.00
#
_symmetry.space_group_name_H-M   'P 1'
#
loop_
_entity.id
_entity.type
_entity.pdbx_description
1 polymer ?
#
loop_
_entity_poly.entity_id
_entity_poly.type
_entity_poly.pdbx_seq_one_letter_code
_entity_poly.pdbx_strand_id
1 'polypeptide(L)'
;MYLEKRRMYLAICILSVIAFLFLISGCSKESKIERHWKKGETYFSENKLKEAVIEYKNIIQLEPKHSKAYYKLGMAYLKTGMVREGYAALTKAVEINPDMAEAHNQLGGLYLLSGDTRKAREQAELILTKDAKSSSAHMLLSNIYLMDKNLDGAIEESKKALEGENKLKAYLHLANLYIIKKDLSSAEEMLKAAVKADEKSLRGRFALAEFYLRSGNKDLAEREYIEATKIAPNDATSFMQLGNFYTNVNKRDEA
;
A
#
# COMPACT_ATOMS: atom_id res chain seq x y z
N MET A 1 2.20 -47.21 -47.18
CA MET A 1 1.51 -45.90 -47.33
C MET A 1 0.23 -45.76 -46.49
N TYR A 2 -0.73 -46.71 -46.50
CA TYR A 2 -1.98 -46.59 -45.71
C TYR A 2 -1.79 -46.68 -44.18
N LEU A 3 -0.92 -47.60 -43.73
CA LEU A 3 -0.59 -47.78 -42.31
C LEU A 3 0.11 -46.57 -41.66
N GLU A 4 0.95 -45.85 -42.41
CA GLU A 4 1.65 -44.66 -41.92
C GLU A 4 0.71 -43.46 -41.75
N LYS A 5 -0.20 -43.25 -42.71
CA LYS A 5 -1.23 -42.20 -42.59
C LYS A 5 -2.11 -42.45 -41.37
N ARG A 6 -2.53 -43.70 -41.12
CA ARG A 6 -3.34 -44.05 -39.94
C ARG A 6 -2.61 -43.80 -38.62
N ARG A 7 -1.31 -44.09 -38.54
CA ARG A 7 -0.48 -43.78 -37.34
C ARG A 7 -0.33 -42.27 -37.13
N MET A 8 -0.15 -41.51 -38.21
CA MET A 8 -0.05 -40.05 -38.17
C MET A 8 -1.37 -39.40 -37.69
N TYR A 9 -2.53 -39.82 -38.21
CA TYR A 9 -3.83 -39.32 -37.75
C TYR A 9 -4.09 -39.67 -36.28
N LEU A 10 -3.73 -40.87 -35.84
CA LEU A 10 -3.88 -41.28 -34.44
C LEU A 10 -3.01 -40.41 -33.51
N ALA A 11 -1.76 -40.11 -33.91
CA ALA A 11 -0.87 -39.24 -33.15
C ALA A 11 -1.39 -37.80 -33.04
N ILE A 12 -1.95 -37.25 -34.14
CA ILE A 12 -2.58 -35.92 -34.14
C ILE A 12 -3.81 -35.89 -33.24
N CYS A 13 -4.66 -36.92 -33.28
CA CYS A 13 -5.82 -37.04 -32.38
C CYS A 13 -5.41 -37.16 -30.90
N ILE A 14 -4.35 -37.91 -30.59
CA ILE A 14 -3.85 -38.02 -29.22
C ILE A 14 -3.29 -36.67 -28.75
N LEU A 15 -2.51 -35.98 -29.59
CA LEU A 15 -1.98 -34.65 -29.28
C LEU A 15 -3.08 -33.61 -29.09
N SER A 16 -4.15 -33.65 -29.90
CA SER A 16 -5.28 -32.72 -29.76
C SER A 16 -6.10 -33.01 -28.50
N VAL A 17 -6.32 -34.28 -28.14
CA VAL A 17 -6.98 -34.67 -26.88
C VAL A 17 -6.14 -34.27 -25.66
N ILE A 18 -4.82 -34.48 -25.71
CA ILE A 18 -3.90 -34.05 -24.63
C ILE A 18 -3.94 -32.52 -24.49
N ALA A 19 -3.85 -31.77 -25.60
CA ALA A 19 -3.95 -30.31 -25.57
C ALA A 19 -5.30 -29.84 -25.00
N PHE A 20 -6.40 -30.50 -25.34
CA PHE A 20 -7.73 -30.20 -24.81
C PHE A 20 -7.85 -30.49 -23.30
N LEU A 21 -7.24 -31.58 -22.81
CA LEU A 21 -7.19 -31.90 -21.39
C LEU A 21 -6.35 -30.90 -20.58
N PHE A 22 -5.26 -30.37 -21.14
CA PHE A 22 -4.48 -29.28 -20.54
C PHE A 22 -5.27 -27.96 -20.47
N LEU A 23 -6.10 -27.65 -21.48
CA LEU A 23 -6.95 -26.47 -21.48
C LEU A 23 -8.05 -26.54 -20.39
N ILE A 24 -8.70 -27.70 -20.23
CA ILE A 24 -9.76 -27.86 -19.21
C ILE A 24 -9.17 -27.80 -17.79
N SER A 25 -8.02 -28.43 -17.56
CA SER A 25 -7.37 -28.42 -16.25
C SER A 25 -6.83 -27.03 -15.89
N GLY A 26 -6.32 -26.26 -16.86
CA GLY A 26 -5.91 -24.87 -16.70
C GLY A 26 -7.04 -23.94 -16.24
N CYS A 27 -8.20 -24.00 -16.90
CA CYS A 27 -9.38 -23.23 -16.52
C CYS A 27 -9.85 -23.53 -15.07
N SER A 28 -9.71 -24.79 -14.63
CA SER A 28 -10.09 -25.18 -13.25
C SER A 28 -9.14 -24.62 -12.19
N LYS A 29 -7.86 -24.46 -12.53
CA LYS A 29 -6.82 -23.93 -11.64
C LYS A 29 -6.97 -22.42 -11.47
N GLU A 30 -7.13 -21.68 -12.57
CA GLU A 30 -7.31 -20.23 -12.55
C GLU A 30 -8.57 -19.83 -11.76
N SER A 31 -9.68 -20.55 -11.94
CA SER A 31 -10.91 -20.34 -11.16
C SER A 31 -10.70 -20.51 -9.65
N LYS A 32 -9.85 -21.46 -9.23
CA LYS A 32 -9.50 -21.64 -7.81
C LYS A 32 -8.64 -20.50 -7.29
N ILE A 33 -7.64 -20.07 -8.06
CA ILE A 33 -6.78 -18.94 -7.72
C ILE A 33 -7.62 -17.68 -7.52
N GLU A 34 -8.51 -17.36 -8.45
CA GLU A 34 -9.39 -16.19 -8.35
C GLU A 34 -10.29 -16.25 -7.11
N ARG A 35 -10.83 -17.44 -6.79
CA ARG A 35 -11.64 -17.63 -5.58
C ARG A 35 -10.85 -17.36 -4.31
N HIS A 36 -9.65 -17.93 -4.20
CA HIS A 36 -8.76 -17.70 -3.06
C HIS A 36 -8.32 -16.24 -3.01
N TRP A 37 -8.06 -15.60 -4.16
CA TRP A 37 -7.71 -14.20 -4.27
C TRP A 37 -8.81 -13.31 -3.70
N LYS A 38 -10.06 -13.48 -4.16
CA LYS A 38 -11.21 -12.71 -3.67
C LYS A 38 -11.41 -12.84 -2.17
N LYS A 39 -11.35 -14.07 -1.63
CA LYS A 39 -11.46 -14.31 -0.18
C LYS A 39 -10.31 -13.66 0.58
N GLY A 40 -9.08 -13.80 0.09
CA GLY A 40 -7.89 -13.19 0.68
C GLY A 40 -8.03 -11.68 0.80
N GLU A 41 -8.45 -11.01 -0.27
CA GLU A 41 -8.69 -9.56 -0.27
C GLU A 41 -9.81 -9.16 0.69
N THR A 42 -10.93 -9.89 0.73
CA THR A 42 -12.03 -9.64 1.68
C THR A 42 -11.57 -9.79 3.13
N TYR A 43 -10.89 -10.88 3.46
CA TYR A 43 -10.36 -11.08 4.81
C TYR A 43 -9.33 -10.02 5.19
N PHE A 44 -8.48 -9.62 4.25
CA PHE A 44 -7.50 -8.56 4.47
C PHE A 44 -8.18 -7.22 4.76
N SER A 45 -9.23 -6.86 4.02
CA SER A 45 -9.98 -5.61 4.24
C SER A 45 -10.76 -5.60 5.55
N GLU A 46 -11.27 -6.76 5.98
CA GLU A 46 -11.96 -6.93 7.27
C GLU A 46 -10.99 -7.08 8.45
N ASN A 47 -9.68 -6.91 8.23
CA ASN A 47 -8.63 -7.11 9.23
C ASN A 47 -8.57 -8.54 9.82
N LYS A 48 -9.17 -9.52 9.14
CA LYS A 48 -9.09 -10.97 9.42
C LYS A 48 -7.80 -11.55 8.81
N LEU A 49 -6.67 -11.07 9.32
CA LEU A 49 -5.37 -11.24 8.68
C LEU A 49 -4.88 -12.70 8.67
N LYS A 50 -5.25 -13.51 9.67
CA LYS A 50 -4.85 -14.93 9.75
C LYS A 50 -5.53 -15.74 8.64
N GLU A 51 -6.80 -15.45 8.37
CA GLU A 51 -7.58 -16.04 7.30
C GLU A 51 -7.05 -15.61 5.93
N ALA A 52 -6.71 -14.32 5.77
CA ALA A 52 -6.08 -13.82 4.56
C ALA A 52 -4.75 -14.55 4.26
N VAL A 53 -3.91 -14.78 5.27
CA VAL A 53 -2.66 -15.57 5.15
C VAL A 53 -2.93 -16.98 4.59
N ILE A 54 -3.97 -17.66 5.06
CA ILE A 54 -4.34 -19.01 4.58
C ILE A 54 -4.71 -18.95 3.10
N GLU A 55 -5.53 -17.98 2.70
CA GLU A 55 -5.98 -17.87 1.30
C GLU A 55 -4.84 -17.53 0.34
N TYR A 56 -3.94 -16.62 0.71
CA TYR A 56 -2.76 -16.32 -0.13
C TYR A 56 -1.79 -17.52 -0.22
N LYS A 57 -1.65 -18.32 0.86
CA LYS A 57 -0.88 -19.57 0.81
C LYS A 57 -1.50 -20.60 -0.14
N ASN A 58 -2.83 -20.71 -0.18
CA ASN A 58 -3.51 -21.60 -1.13
C ASN A 58 -3.22 -21.19 -2.59
N ILE A 59 -3.17 -19.89 -2.89
CA ILE A 59 -2.75 -19.40 -4.21
C ILE A 59 -1.33 -19.82 -4.52
N ILE A 60 -0.40 -19.65 -3.57
CA ILE A 60 1.02 -20.02 -3.74
C ILE A 60 1.20 -21.54 -3.94
N GLN A 61 0.38 -22.37 -3.29
CA GLN A 61 0.40 -23.82 -3.52
C GLN A 61 -0.04 -24.19 -4.94
N LEU A 62 -1.04 -23.49 -5.48
CA LEU A 62 -1.50 -23.69 -6.85
C LEU A 62 -0.49 -23.10 -7.84
N GLU A 63 0.06 -21.93 -7.55
CA GLU A 63 0.99 -21.18 -8.40
C GLU A 63 2.18 -20.65 -7.60
N PRO A 64 3.27 -21.44 -7.49
CA PRO A 64 4.45 -21.06 -6.71
C PRO A 64 5.22 -19.83 -7.21
N LYS A 65 4.90 -19.32 -8.41
CA LYS A 65 5.48 -18.11 -9.01
C LYS A 65 4.48 -16.94 -9.06
N HIS A 66 3.48 -16.93 -8.19
CA HIS A 66 2.50 -15.84 -8.13
C HIS A 66 3.01 -14.68 -7.25
N SER A 67 3.84 -13.78 -7.81
CA SER A 67 4.48 -12.67 -7.09
C SER A 67 3.50 -11.82 -6.25
N LYS A 68 2.33 -11.49 -6.81
CA LYS A 68 1.31 -10.69 -6.13
C LYS A 68 0.73 -11.37 -4.88
N ALA A 69 0.67 -12.70 -4.85
CA ALA A 69 0.21 -13.46 -3.70
C ALA A 69 1.27 -13.47 -2.59
N TYR A 70 2.55 -13.59 -2.95
CA TYR A 70 3.65 -13.39 -2.01
C TYR A 70 3.68 -11.97 -1.43
N TYR A 71 3.46 -10.94 -2.24
CA TYR A 71 3.37 -9.56 -1.76
C TYR A 71 2.24 -9.40 -0.74
N LYS A 72 1.04 -9.88 -1.05
CA LYS A 72 -0.11 -9.81 -0.15
C LYS A 72 0.06 -10.64 1.12
N LEU A 73 0.67 -11.82 1.01
CA LEU A 73 1.06 -12.64 2.15
C LEU A 73 2.05 -11.89 3.05
N GLY A 74 3.06 -11.24 2.46
CA GLY A 74 4.01 -10.40 3.18
C GLY A 74 3.34 -9.27 3.94
N MET A 75 2.45 -8.53 3.27
CA MET A 75 1.64 -7.48 3.90
C MET A 75 0.78 -7.99 5.06
N ALA A 76 0.15 -9.16 4.91
CA ALA A 76 -0.67 -9.75 5.96
C ALA A 76 0.17 -10.13 7.18
N TYR A 77 1.34 -10.73 6.96
CA TYR A 77 2.30 -11.05 8.02
C TYR A 77 2.82 -9.82 8.76
N LEU A 78 3.17 -8.75 8.03
CA LEU A 78 3.62 -7.50 8.67
C LEU A 78 2.52 -6.90 9.56
N LYS A 79 1.27 -6.91 9.11
CA LYS A 79 0.14 -6.42 9.91
C LYS A 79 -0.16 -7.27 11.14
N THR A 80 0.20 -8.56 11.14
CA THR A 80 0.09 -9.44 12.33
C THR A 80 1.35 -9.43 13.21
N GLY A 81 2.35 -8.58 12.91
CA GLY A 81 3.60 -8.50 13.65
C GLY A 81 4.60 -9.61 13.33
N MET A 82 4.32 -10.46 12.35
CA MET A 82 5.20 -11.56 11.91
C MET A 82 6.24 -11.02 10.92
N VAL A 83 7.16 -10.19 11.42
CA VAL A 83 8.08 -9.40 10.59
C VAL A 83 9.01 -10.28 9.74
N ARG A 84 9.52 -11.39 10.30
CA ARG A 84 10.45 -12.29 9.60
C ARG A 84 9.76 -12.97 8.41
N GLU A 85 8.55 -13.48 8.62
CA GLU A 85 7.73 -14.12 7.59
C GLU A 85 7.30 -13.10 6.53
N GLY A 86 6.97 -11.88 6.96
CA GLY A 86 6.65 -10.77 6.07
C GLY A 86 7.81 -10.42 5.15
N TYR A 87 9.01 -10.27 5.70
CA TYR A 87 10.24 -10.04 4.95
C TYR A 87 10.49 -11.17 3.93
N ALA A 88 10.46 -12.44 4.36
CA ALA A 88 10.69 -13.58 3.48
C ALA A 88 9.70 -13.63 2.31
N ALA A 89 8.42 -13.36 2.56
CA ALA A 89 7.40 -13.32 1.50
C ALA A 89 7.61 -12.16 0.53
N LEU A 90 7.97 -10.96 1.02
CA LEU A 90 8.27 -9.80 0.17
C LEU A 90 9.53 -10.02 -0.68
N THR A 91 10.59 -10.60 -0.11
CA THR A 91 11.79 -11.00 -0.85
C THR A 91 11.41 -11.97 -1.96
N LYS A 92 10.53 -12.96 -1.68
CA LYS A 92 10.08 -13.88 -2.72
C LYS A 92 9.27 -13.20 -3.82
N ALA A 93 8.48 -12.19 -3.48
CA ALA A 93 7.73 -11.40 -4.46
C ALA A 93 8.66 -10.70 -5.46
N VAL A 94 9.74 -10.05 -4.98
CA VAL A 94 10.72 -9.37 -5.85
C VAL A 94 11.66 -10.32 -6.59
N GLU A 95 11.95 -11.52 -6.04
CA GLU A 95 12.66 -12.57 -6.78
C GLU A 95 11.87 -13.06 -8.00
N ILE A 96 10.54 -13.14 -7.87
CA ILE A 96 9.64 -13.60 -8.94
C ILE A 96 9.35 -12.46 -9.93
N ASN A 97 9.09 -11.25 -9.42
CA ASN A 97 8.86 -10.06 -10.22
C ASN A 97 9.78 -8.92 -9.74
N PRO A 98 10.97 -8.76 -10.34
CA PRO A 98 11.93 -7.72 -9.98
C PRO A 98 11.46 -6.29 -10.21
N ASP A 99 10.34 -6.08 -10.92
CA ASP A 99 9.81 -4.76 -11.23
C ASP A 99 8.65 -4.37 -10.30
N MET A 100 8.35 -5.16 -9.26
CA MET A 100 7.24 -4.92 -8.33
C MET A 100 7.55 -3.79 -7.36
N ALA A 101 7.28 -2.56 -7.77
CA ALA A 101 7.58 -1.34 -7.02
C ALA A 101 7.01 -1.35 -5.59
N GLU A 102 5.81 -1.89 -5.40
CA GLU A 102 5.18 -1.95 -4.08
C GLU A 102 5.94 -2.87 -3.13
N ALA A 103 6.46 -4.00 -3.61
CA ALA A 103 7.25 -4.92 -2.80
C ALA A 103 8.62 -4.34 -2.44
N HIS A 104 9.29 -3.69 -3.40
CA HIS A 104 10.52 -2.93 -3.14
C HIS A 104 10.29 -1.83 -2.09
N ASN A 105 9.19 -1.09 -2.18
CA ASN A 105 8.88 -0.04 -1.22
C ASN A 105 8.66 -0.60 0.20
N GLN A 106 7.98 -1.75 0.34
CA GLN A 106 7.82 -2.41 1.64
C GLN A 106 9.16 -2.91 2.20
N LEU A 107 9.99 -3.55 1.37
CA LEU A 107 11.34 -3.97 1.77
C LEU A 107 12.20 -2.78 2.21
N GLY A 108 12.13 -1.67 1.47
CA GLY A 108 12.80 -0.43 1.83
C GLY A 108 12.38 0.11 3.19
N GLY A 109 11.07 0.09 3.49
CA GLY A 109 10.54 0.43 4.80
C GLY A 109 11.04 -0.50 5.91
N LEU A 110 11.11 -1.81 5.67
CA LEU A 110 11.67 -2.77 6.63
C LEU A 110 13.16 -2.52 6.89
N TYR A 111 13.93 -2.19 5.85
CA TYR A 111 15.34 -1.85 6.00
C TYR A 111 15.52 -0.57 6.83
N LEU A 112 14.70 0.46 6.61
CA LEU A 112 14.71 1.66 7.45
C LEU A 112 14.42 1.36 8.92
N LEU A 113 13.41 0.54 9.20
CA LEU A 113 13.08 0.13 10.58
C LEU A 113 14.24 -0.61 11.25
N SER A 114 15.05 -1.35 10.47
CA SER A 114 16.25 -2.03 10.97
C SER A 114 17.52 -1.15 11.00
N GLY A 115 17.45 0.09 10.49
CA GLY A 115 18.58 1.01 10.38
C GLY A 115 19.51 0.79 9.17
N ASP A 116 19.20 -0.16 8.28
CA ASP A 116 19.99 -0.42 7.06
C ASP A 116 19.59 0.56 5.93
N THR A 117 19.98 1.84 6.10
CA THR A 117 19.65 2.92 5.15
C THR A 117 20.24 2.67 3.76
N ARG A 118 21.36 1.93 3.66
CA ARG A 118 21.97 1.54 2.39
C ARG A 118 21.04 0.62 1.61
N LYS A 119 20.57 -0.50 2.20
CA LYS A 119 19.64 -1.39 1.50
C LYS A 119 18.30 -0.71 1.22
N ALA A 120 17.82 0.15 2.12
CA ALA A 120 16.61 0.94 1.85
C ALA A 120 16.77 1.82 0.59
N ARG A 121 17.93 2.46 0.43
CA ARG A 121 18.25 3.27 -0.76
C ARG A 121 18.30 2.41 -2.02
N GLU A 122 18.95 1.25 -1.97
CA GLU A 122 18.99 0.30 -3.09
C GLU A 122 17.56 -0.07 -3.55
N GLN A 123 16.61 -0.29 -2.62
CA GLN A 123 15.22 -0.55 -2.99
C GLN A 123 14.54 0.65 -3.66
N ALA A 124 14.79 1.88 -3.17
CA ALA A 124 14.24 3.09 -3.77
C ALA A 124 14.78 3.31 -5.20
N GLU A 125 16.08 3.10 -5.40
CA GLU A 125 16.73 3.24 -6.70
C GLU A 125 16.19 2.23 -7.71
N LEU A 126 15.95 0.98 -7.31
CA LEU A 126 15.31 -0.02 -8.18
C LEU A 126 13.94 0.45 -8.70
N ILE A 127 13.13 1.08 -7.85
CA ILE A 127 11.83 1.64 -8.27
C ILE A 127 12.05 2.79 -9.26
N LEU A 128 12.98 3.70 -8.96
CA LEU A 128 13.27 4.87 -9.80
C LEU A 128 13.86 4.51 -11.16
N THR A 129 14.50 3.35 -11.31
CA THR A 129 14.96 2.88 -12.64
C THR A 129 13.81 2.63 -13.61
N LYS A 130 12.61 2.30 -13.10
CA LYS A 130 11.41 2.01 -13.89
C LYS A 130 10.47 3.20 -13.96
N ASP A 131 10.31 3.89 -12.84
CA ASP A 131 9.48 5.08 -12.70
C ASP A 131 10.24 6.16 -11.93
N ALA A 132 10.91 7.03 -12.68
CA ALA A 132 11.67 8.15 -12.15
C ALA A 132 10.82 9.18 -11.39
N LYS A 133 9.48 9.11 -11.48
CA LYS A 133 8.54 10.00 -10.79
C LYS A 133 7.78 9.29 -9.67
N SER A 134 8.21 8.10 -9.27
CA SER A 134 7.52 7.31 -8.27
C SER A 134 7.42 8.05 -6.92
N SER A 135 6.19 8.40 -6.52
CA SER A 135 5.94 9.04 -5.23
C SER A 135 6.49 8.21 -4.06
N SER A 136 6.31 6.89 -4.10
CA SER A 136 6.77 6.00 -3.03
C SER A 136 8.29 5.94 -2.91
N ALA A 137 9.01 5.93 -4.02
CA ALA A 137 10.47 5.88 -3.99
C ALA A 137 11.07 7.18 -3.46
N HIS A 138 10.56 8.33 -3.91
CA HIS A 138 10.97 9.63 -3.39
C HIS A 138 10.58 9.84 -1.92
N MET A 139 9.42 9.34 -1.47
CA MET A 139 9.08 9.32 -0.04
C MET A 139 10.02 8.41 0.78
N LEU A 140 10.44 7.27 0.22
CA LEU A 140 11.41 6.39 0.86
C LEU A 140 12.77 7.07 0.99
N LEU A 141 13.27 7.73 -0.06
CA LEU A 141 14.48 8.55 -0.02
C LEU A 141 14.37 9.72 0.97
N SER A 142 13.21 10.37 1.02
CA SER A 142 12.92 11.41 2.00
C SER A 142 13.05 10.90 3.43
N ASN A 143 12.52 9.71 3.74
CA ASN A 143 12.69 9.09 5.05
C ASN A 143 14.15 8.72 5.35
N ILE A 144 14.93 8.28 4.35
CA ILE A 144 16.37 8.04 4.50
C ILE A 144 17.08 9.32 4.93
N TYR A 145 16.86 10.43 4.21
CA TYR A 145 17.45 11.72 4.56
C TYR A 145 17.02 12.21 5.95
N LEU A 146 15.77 11.95 6.35
CA LEU A 146 15.31 12.29 7.70
C LEU A 146 16.04 11.48 8.79
N MET A 147 16.29 10.19 8.56
CA MET A 147 17.11 9.36 9.46
C MET A 147 18.56 9.86 9.56
N ASP A 148 19.10 10.36 8.45
CA ASP A 148 20.42 10.99 8.38
C ASP A 148 20.44 12.41 8.99
N LYS A 149 19.32 12.87 9.58
CA LYS A 149 19.11 14.22 10.13
C LYS A 149 19.27 15.34 9.08
N ASN A 150 19.20 15.00 7.80
CA ASN A 150 19.21 15.95 6.70
C ASN A 150 17.77 16.33 6.32
N LEU A 151 17.19 17.26 7.07
CA LEU A 151 15.80 17.68 6.87
C LEU A 151 15.58 18.37 5.52
N ASP A 152 16.54 19.15 5.02
CA ASP A 152 16.39 19.84 3.74
C ASP A 152 16.41 18.85 2.56
N GLY A 153 17.30 17.86 2.58
CA GLY A 153 17.28 16.75 1.61
C GLY A 153 16.00 15.93 1.69
N ALA A 154 15.47 15.70 2.89
CA ALA A 154 14.19 15.03 3.07
C ALA A 154 13.04 15.81 2.42
N ILE A 155 13.01 17.14 2.57
CA ILE A 155 12.02 18.01 1.95
C ILE A 155 12.17 18.04 0.43
N GLU A 156 13.40 18.09 -0.09
CA GLU A 156 13.65 18.08 -1.54
C GLU A 156 13.11 16.80 -2.20
N GLU A 157 13.44 15.63 -1.65
CA GLU A 157 12.91 14.36 -2.15
C GLU A 157 11.39 14.27 -2.00
N SER A 158 10.84 14.74 -0.89
CA SER A 158 9.39 14.76 -0.69
C SER A 158 8.67 15.66 -1.70
N LYS A 159 9.29 16.76 -2.16
CA LYS A 159 8.76 17.58 -3.27
C LYS A 159 8.74 16.81 -4.58
N LYS A 160 9.81 16.05 -4.91
CA LYS A 160 9.84 15.19 -6.10
C LYS A 160 8.73 14.14 -6.08
N ALA A 161 8.36 13.64 -4.89
CA ALA A 161 7.26 12.69 -4.74
C ALA A 161 5.88 13.23 -5.21
N LEU A 162 5.71 14.56 -5.31
CA LEU A 162 4.49 15.21 -5.79
C LEU A 162 4.26 15.05 -7.30
N GLU A 163 5.30 14.72 -8.06
CA GLU A 163 5.22 14.50 -9.51
C GLU A 163 4.58 13.15 -9.88
N GLY A 164 4.54 12.21 -8.94
CA GLY A 164 3.96 10.89 -9.13
C GLY A 164 2.45 10.79 -8.86
N GLU A 165 1.94 9.56 -8.89
CA GLU A 165 0.50 9.30 -8.81
C GLU A 165 -0.09 9.48 -7.40
N ASN A 166 0.69 9.29 -6.33
CA ASN A 166 0.17 9.24 -4.95
C ASN A 166 0.20 10.60 -4.24
N LYS A 167 -0.43 11.61 -4.85
CA LYS A 167 -0.39 13.01 -4.39
C LYS A 167 -0.87 13.19 -2.96
N LEU A 168 -1.98 12.56 -2.57
CA LEU A 168 -2.49 12.63 -1.19
C LEU A 168 -1.40 12.22 -0.18
N LYS A 169 -0.77 11.05 -0.35
CA LYS A 169 0.28 10.60 0.58
C LYS A 169 1.53 11.47 0.52
N ALA A 170 1.92 11.93 -0.66
CA ALA A 170 3.08 12.79 -0.84
C ALA A 170 2.89 14.16 -0.15
N TYR A 171 1.71 14.78 -0.28
CA TYR A 171 1.38 16.01 0.45
C TYR A 171 1.39 15.81 1.97
N LEU A 172 0.78 14.73 2.47
CA LEU A 172 0.81 14.41 3.90
C LEU A 172 2.25 14.19 4.41
N HIS A 173 3.09 13.52 3.61
CA HIS A 173 4.49 13.31 3.95
C HIS A 173 5.26 14.62 4.01
N LEU A 174 5.09 15.50 3.02
CA LEU A 174 5.72 16.82 2.99
C LEU A 174 5.23 17.74 4.12
N ALA A 175 3.94 17.70 4.45
CA ALA A 175 3.39 18.44 5.59
C ALA A 175 4.09 18.04 6.90
N ASN A 176 4.29 16.74 7.13
CA ASN A 176 4.99 16.25 8.33
C ASN A 176 6.43 16.79 8.42
N LEU A 177 7.15 16.86 7.30
CA LEU A 177 8.50 17.41 7.27
C LEU A 177 8.51 18.91 7.60
N TYR A 178 7.53 19.68 7.12
CA TYR A 178 7.39 21.09 7.47
C TYR A 178 7.02 21.28 8.95
N ILE A 179 6.20 20.41 9.53
CA ILE A 179 5.93 20.39 10.99
C ILE A 179 7.23 20.16 11.77
N ILE A 180 8.07 19.21 11.36
CA ILE A 180 9.39 18.96 11.96
C ILE A 180 10.29 20.20 11.83
N LYS A 181 10.24 20.87 10.67
CA LYS A 181 10.96 22.14 10.39
C LYS A 181 10.41 23.33 11.19
N LYS A 182 9.24 23.18 11.83
CA LYS A 182 8.45 24.24 12.48
C LYS A 182 7.94 25.32 11.50
N ASP A 183 7.92 25.02 10.21
CA ASP A 183 7.29 25.86 9.19
C ASP A 183 5.80 25.50 9.10
N LEU A 184 5.02 26.04 10.05
CA LEU A 184 3.61 25.71 10.16
C LEU A 184 2.78 26.23 8.97
N SER A 185 3.21 27.33 8.34
CA SER A 185 2.55 27.88 7.16
C SER A 185 2.65 26.92 5.97
N SER A 186 3.86 26.45 5.65
CA SER A 186 4.05 25.45 4.59
C SER A 186 3.39 24.11 4.92
N ALA A 187 3.37 23.71 6.20
CA ALA A 187 2.67 22.50 6.63
C ALA A 187 1.16 22.59 6.36
N GLU A 188 0.53 23.70 6.72
CA GLU A 188 -0.90 23.94 6.49
C GLU A 188 -1.24 23.93 4.98
N GLU A 189 -0.42 24.58 4.16
CA GLU A 189 -0.58 24.57 2.70
C GLU A 189 -0.57 23.15 2.13
N MET A 190 0.36 22.31 2.59
CA MET A 190 0.45 20.91 2.13
C MET A 190 -0.73 20.06 2.63
N LEU A 191 -1.23 20.29 3.84
CA LEU A 191 -2.42 19.58 4.35
C LEU A 191 -3.68 19.98 3.57
N LYS A 192 -3.85 21.27 3.24
CA LYS A 192 -4.93 21.73 2.34
C LYS A 192 -4.79 21.12 0.96
N ALA A 193 -3.58 21.07 0.41
CA ALA A 193 -3.32 20.42 -0.87
C ALA A 193 -3.61 18.91 -0.83
N ALA A 194 -3.36 18.24 0.30
CA ALA A 194 -3.72 16.84 0.52
C ALA A 194 -5.24 16.63 0.44
N VAL A 195 -6.03 17.47 1.13
CA VAL A 195 -7.51 17.43 1.07
C VAL A 195 -8.01 17.71 -0.34
N LYS A 196 -7.41 18.67 -1.06
CA LYS A 196 -7.79 18.97 -2.45
C LYS A 196 -7.44 17.85 -3.42
N ALA A 197 -6.34 17.13 -3.17
CA ALA A 197 -5.93 15.99 -4.01
C ALA A 197 -6.91 14.81 -3.91
N ASP A 198 -7.57 14.64 -2.77
CA ASP A 198 -8.64 13.67 -2.56
C ASP A 198 -9.65 14.19 -1.53
N GLU A 199 -10.71 14.84 -2.03
CA GLU A 199 -11.71 15.51 -1.20
C GLU A 199 -12.55 14.53 -0.35
N LYS A 200 -12.57 13.25 -0.73
CA LYS A 200 -13.30 12.17 -0.04
C LYS A 200 -12.41 11.40 0.94
N SER A 201 -11.11 11.66 0.96
CA SER A 201 -10.21 11.00 1.90
C SER A 201 -10.37 11.56 3.31
N LEU A 202 -10.92 10.72 4.20
CA LEU A 202 -10.96 10.98 5.64
C LEU A 202 -9.57 11.24 6.23
N ARG A 203 -8.54 10.55 5.72
CA ARG A 203 -7.15 10.69 6.19
C ARG A 203 -6.62 12.12 6.03
N GLY A 204 -6.93 12.76 4.90
CA GLY A 204 -6.49 14.13 4.62
C GLY A 204 -7.17 15.13 5.57
N ARG A 205 -8.47 14.94 5.78
CA ARG A 205 -9.27 15.79 6.68
C ARG A 205 -8.87 15.65 8.13
N PHE A 206 -8.70 14.42 8.62
CA PHE A 206 -8.22 14.21 10.00
C PHE A 206 -6.82 14.80 10.21
N ALA A 207 -5.90 14.66 9.25
CA ALA A 207 -4.58 15.27 9.37
C ALA A 207 -4.65 16.81 9.44
N LEU A 208 -5.51 17.44 8.64
CA LEU A 208 -5.72 18.89 8.68
C LEU A 208 -6.44 19.33 9.98
N ALA A 209 -7.44 18.58 10.43
CA ALA A 209 -8.16 18.84 11.68
C ALA A 209 -7.22 18.76 12.89
N GLU A 210 -6.40 17.71 12.99
CA GLU A 210 -5.40 17.52 14.04
C GLU A 210 -4.36 18.64 14.04
N PHE A 211 -3.92 19.08 12.86
CA PHE A 211 -3.01 20.20 12.71
C PHE A 211 -3.62 21.50 13.26
N TYR A 212 -4.88 21.80 12.91
CA TYR A 212 -5.57 22.98 13.44
C TYR A 212 -5.79 22.91 14.94
N LEU A 213 -6.17 21.74 15.47
CA LEU A 213 -6.36 21.53 16.90
C LEU A 213 -5.06 21.81 17.67
N ARG A 214 -3.93 21.25 17.20
CA ARG A 214 -2.60 21.48 17.80
C ARG A 214 -2.13 22.93 17.66
N SER A 215 -2.55 23.61 16.60
CA SER A 215 -2.25 25.03 16.36
C SER A 215 -3.18 25.99 17.12
N GLY A 216 -4.15 25.46 17.89
CA GLY A 216 -5.11 26.25 18.66
C GLY A 216 -6.32 26.75 17.87
N ASN A 217 -6.42 26.46 16.58
CA ASN A 217 -7.50 26.88 15.68
C ASN A 217 -8.71 25.93 15.78
N LYS A 218 -9.36 25.91 16.95
CA LYS A 218 -10.45 24.97 17.28
C LYS A 218 -11.61 25.02 16.28
N ASP A 219 -11.99 26.21 15.81
CA ASP A 219 -13.09 26.38 14.86
C ASP A 219 -12.79 25.74 13.50
N LEU A 220 -11.54 25.81 13.04
CA LEU A 220 -11.12 25.17 11.78
C LEU A 220 -11.02 23.66 11.95
N ALA A 221 -10.55 23.19 13.11
CA ALA A 221 -10.52 21.76 13.42
C ALA A 221 -11.93 21.16 13.44
N GLU A 222 -12.88 21.82 14.10
CA GLU A 222 -14.28 21.39 14.18
C GLU A 222 -14.91 21.24 12.79
N ARG A 223 -14.69 22.21 11.90
CA ARG A 223 -15.17 22.15 10.50
C ARG A 223 -14.67 20.91 9.77
N GLU A 224 -13.37 20.61 9.86
CA GLU A 224 -12.82 19.45 9.16
C GLU A 224 -13.31 18.11 9.73
N TYR A 225 -13.52 18.00 11.05
CA TYR A 225 -14.13 16.81 11.65
C TYR A 225 -15.60 16.65 11.22
N ILE A 226 -16.37 17.74 11.14
CA ILE A 226 -17.76 17.71 10.64
C ILE A 226 -17.81 17.33 9.16
N GLU A 227 -16.91 17.85 8.32
CA GLU A 227 -16.85 17.43 6.91
C GLU A 227 -16.51 15.94 6.75
N ALA A 228 -15.66 15.39 7.63
CA ALA A 228 -15.38 13.96 7.64
C ALA A 228 -16.63 13.11 7.93
N THR A 229 -17.50 13.52 8.87
CA THR A 229 -18.75 12.79 9.15
C THR A 229 -19.76 12.90 8.01
N LYS A 230 -19.77 14.01 7.27
CA LYS A 230 -20.60 14.15 6.05
C LYS A 230 -20.15 13.23 4.93
N ILE A 231 -18.83 13.01 4.78
CA ILE A 231 -18.28 12.12 3.75
C ILE A 231 -18.59 10.66 4.06
N ALA A 232 -18.53 10.28 5.34
CA ALA A 232 -18.74 8.91 5.78
C ALA A 232 -19.81 8.84 6.89
N PRO A 233 -21.10 9.03 6.55
CA PRO A 233 -22.18 9.16 7.55
C PRO A 233 -22.48 7.87 8.33
N ASN A 234 -21.94 6.73 7.88
CA ASN A 234 -22.09 5.43 8.55
C ASN A 234 -20.76 4.89 9.11
N ASP A 235 -19.68 5.68 9.05
CA ASP A 235 -18.37 5.28 9.60
C ASP A 235 -18.26 5.72 11.06
N ALA A 236 -18.26 4.74 11.96
CA ALA A 236 -18.12 4.98 13.40
C ALA A 236 -16.82 5.72 13.75
N THR A 237 -15.74 5.52 12.96
CA THR A 237 -14.45 6.17 13.20
C THR A 237 -14.57 7.69 13.08
N SER A 238 -15.29 8.19 12.09
CA SER A 238 -15.47 9.62 11.85
C SER A 238 -16.22 10.31 12.98
N PHE A 239 -17.28 9.71 13.51
CA PHE A 239 -17.99 10.24 14.69
C PHE A 239 -17.15 10.14 15.96
N MET A 240 -16.42 9.04 16.15
CA MET A 240 -15.52 8.89 17.29
C MET A 240 -14.43 9.97 17.30
N GLN A 241 -13.87 10.32 16.14
CA GLN A 241 -12.89 11.40 16.03
C GLN A 241 -13.48 12.77 16.39
N LEU A 242 -14.73 13.05 15.96
CA LEU A 242 -15.44 14.28 16.32
C LEU A 242 -15.77 14.35 17.83
N GLY A 243 -16.26 13.27 18.43
CA GLY A 243 -16.52 13.21 19.88
C GLY A 243 -15.24 13.35 20.71
N ASN A 244 -14.13 12.74 20.27
CA ASN A 244 -12.81 12.93 20.87
C ASN A 244 -12.35 14.39 20.80
N PHE A 245 -12.60 15.07 19.68
CA PHE A 245 -12.34 16.50 19.54
C PHE A 245 -13.14 17.32 20.56
N TYR A 246 -14.45 17.10 20.69
CA TYR A 246 -15.29 17.82 21.64
C TYR A 246 -14.87 17.59 23.09
N THR A 247 -14.52 16.36 23.43
CA THR A 247 -13.92 16.01 24.73
C THR A 247 -12.63 16.81 24.98
N ASN A 248 -11.74 16.88 23.99
CA ASN A 248 -10.47 17.62 24.10
C ASN A 248 -10.65 19.14 24.25
N VAL A 249 -11.71 19.73 23.69
CA VAL A 249 -11.99 21.18 23.81
C VAL A 249 -12.95 21.53 24.95
N ASN A 250 -13.29 20.57 25.83
CA ASN A 250 -14.23 20.70 26.95
C ASN A 250 -15.68 21.06 26.57
N LYS A 251 -16.12 20.66 25.38
CA LYS A 251 -17.50 20.76 24.88
C LYS A 251 -18.23 19.43 25.13
N ARG A 252 -18.56 19.14 26.40
CA ARG A 252 -19.04 17.80 26.79
C ARG A 252 -20.49 17.51 26.36
N ASP A 253 -21.29 18.54 26.15
CA ASP A 253 -22.69 18.38 25.73
C ASP A 253 -22.78 17.98 24.26
N GLU A 254 -21.73 18.27 23.49
CA GLU A 254 -21.58 17.95 22.07
C GLU A 254 -20.78 16.67 21.80
N ALA A 255 -20.12 16.09 22.82
CA ALA A 255 -19.23 14.92 22.72
C ALA A 255 -19.99 13.58 22.69
#